data_AF-A0A8C1DKC6-F1
#
_entry.id   AF-A0A8C1DKC6-F1
#
_cell.length_a   1.000
_cell.length_b   1.000
_cell.length_c   1.000
_cell.angle_alpha   90.00
_cell.angle_beta   90.00
_cell.angle_gamma   90.00
#
_symmetry.space_group_name_H-M   'P 1'
#
loop_
_entity.id
_entity.type
_entity.pdbx_description
1 polymer ?
#
loop_
_entity_poly.entity_id
_entity_poly.type
_entity_poly.pdbx_seq_one_letter_code
_entity_poly.pdbx_strand_id
1 'polypeptide(L)'
;MPCCIQIKTSGGAHVQKLHRSNRTDEAPNVGHLLQLKCCRDAPPLLPSDTTQGYRTVKAKLGCKKVRPWKWMPFSNPARKDGAIFHHWRRAAEEGKDYPFARFNKTVQVPVYSEQEYQMYLHDDGWTKAETDHLFDLCKRFDLRFIVVHDRYDHQQYRKRSVEDLKERYYNVCGKLTKVRAGTGTEPKIYIFDAGHERRRKEQLERLFSRTPEQVAEEEYLIQELRKIETRKKEREKKAQDLQKLITAADTTTEMRRAERKATKKKLAQKRETEKPAVPETAGIKFPDFKSAGVSLRSQRMKLPSSVGQKKIKAIEQILTEQGVDLNPMPTEEIVQMFNELRSDLVLVYELKQAYSNCEYEQQMLRHRYDALLKAGGAVTLLSESSGAADSQSWPSVDDIKTEAKEQIIDVVGAPLTPNSRKRRESASSSSSIKKVKKP
;
A
#
# COMPACT_ATOMS: atom_id res chain seq x y z
N MET A 1 -7.79 -33.89 -11.88
CA MET A 1 -7.67 -35.14 -12.66
C MET A 1 -7.20 -34.76 -14.05
N PRO A 2 -5.92 -34.96 -14.41
CA PRO A 2 -5.44 -34.69 -15.76
C PRO A 2 -6.10 -35.69 -16.72
N CYS A 3 -6.69 -35.19 -17.80
CA CYS A 3 -7.30 -36.03 -18.83
C CYS A 3 -6.20 -36.49 -19.79
N CYS A 4 -5.85 -37.77 -19.77
CA CYS A 4 -4.87 -38.35 -20.70
C CYS A 4 -5.52 -38.48 -22.09
N ILE A 5 -5.12 -37.60 -23.01
CA ILE A 5 -5.49 -37.67 -24.42
C ILE A 5 -4.39 -38.44 -25.13
N GLN A 6 -4.72 -39.56 -25.78
CA GLN A 6 -3.78 -40.29 -26.63
C GLN A 6 -4.06 -40.02 -28.12
N ILE A 7 -2.99 -39.75 -28.86
CA ILE A 7 -2.97 -39.64 -30.31
C ILE A 7 -2.47 -40.99 -30.83
N LYS A 8 -3.29 -41.72 -31.59
CA LYS A 8 -2.81 -42.90 -32.33
C LYS A 8 -2.27 -42.43 -33.67
N THR A 9 -0.96 -42.45 -33.84
CA THR A 9 -0.32 -42.46 -35.16
C THR A 9 -0.23 -43.91 -35.63
N SER A 10 -0.71 -44.19 -36.84
CA SER A 10 -0.68 -45.51 -37.46
C SER A 10 0.75 -45.83 -37.92
N GLY A 11 1.51 -46.54 -37.10
CA GLY A 11 2.80 -47.14 -37.45
C GLY A 11 2.99 -48.42 -36.63
N GLY A 12 3.03 -49.57 -37.32
CA GLY A 12 3.07 -50.88 -36.68
C GLY A 12 4.43 -51.17 -36.03
N ALA A 13 4.40 -51.78 -34.84
CA ALA A 13 5.51 -52.54 -34.30
C ALA A 13 5.01 -53.60 -33.30
N HIS A 14 5.70 -54.74 -33.37
CA HIS A 14 5.47 -56.04 -32.76
C HIS A 14 5.29 -56.01 -31.22
N VAL A 15 4.28 -56.71 -30.69
CA VAL A 15 4.11 -56.95 -29.25
C VAL A 15 4.44 -58.42 -28.95
N GLN A 16 5.60 -58.67 -28.37
CA GLN A 16 5.91 -59.95 -27.72
C GLN A 16 5.09 -60.08 -26.42
N LYS A 17 4.42 -61.22 -26.25
CA LYS A 17 3.73 -61.62 -25.02
C LYS A 17 4.74 -61.93 -23.93
N LEU A 18 4.61 -61.29 -22.77
CA LEU A 18 5.19 -61.77 -21.51
C LEU A 18 4.08 -61.99 -20.48
N HIS A 19 4.18 -63.14 -19.83
CA HIS A 19 3.19 -63.75 -18.96
C HIS A 19 2.91 -62.91 -17.70
N ARG A 20 1.63 -62.84 -17.33
CA ARG A 20 1.12 -62.17 -16.13
C ARG A 20 1.29 -63.10 -14.93
N SER A 21 2.25 -62.83 -14.06
CA SER A 21 2.34 -63.42 -12.72
C SER A 21 1.81 -62.44 -11.67
N ASN A 22 0.83 -62.89 -10.88
CA ASN A 22 0.27 -62.17 -9.74
C ASN A 22 1.36 -61.72 -8.76
N ARG A 23 1.49 -60.41 -8.53
CA ARG A 23 2.01 -59.84 -7.28
C ARG A 23 1.12 -58.68 -6.87
N THR A 24 0.71 -58.75 -5.62
CA THR A 24 -0.10 -57.80 -4.87
C THR A 24 0.54 -56.42 -4.81
N ASP A 25 -0.31 -55.40 -4.91
CA ASP A 25 0.00 -54.00 -4.74
C ASP A 25 0.71 -53.69 -3.41
N GLU A 26 1.91 -53.13 -3.48
CA GLU A 26 2.34 -52.06 -2.58
C GLU A 26 3.05 -50.99 -3.42
N ALA A 27 2.38 -49.85 -3.59
CA ALA A 27 2.93 -48.68 -4.26
C ALA A 27 3.74 -47.84 -3.25
N PRO A 28 5.00 -47.48 -3.54
CA PRO A 28 5.76 -46.58 -2.69
C PRO A 28 5.22 -45.15 -2.82
N ASN A 29 4.98 -44.55 -1.66
CA ASN A 29 4.50 -43.18 -1.49
C ASN A 29 5.62 -42.19 -1.85
N VAL A 30 5.61 -41.66 -3.07
CA VAL A 30 6.54 -40.61 -3.50
C VAL A 30 5.74 -39.33 -3.78
N GLY A 31 5.67 -38.47 -2.77
CA GLY A 31 5.00 -37.18 -2.80
C GLY A 31 5.72 -36.16 -1.94
N HIS A 32 7.05 -36.07 -2.05
CA HIS A 32 7.82 -34.96 -1.49
C HIS A 32 7.65 -33.74 -2.42
N LEU A 33 6.55 -33.03 -2.26
CA LEU A 33 6.41 -31.66 -2.73
C LEU A 33 7.27 -30.79 -1.81
N LEU A 34 8.34 -30.21 -2.36
CA LEU A 34 9.16 -29.19 -1.71
C LEU A 34 8.29 -27.99 -1.37
N GLN A 35 7.74 -28.01 -0.15
CA GLN A 35 7.11 -26.86 0.48
C GLN A 35 8.24 -25.91 0.89
N LEU A 36 8.54 -24.93 0.03
CA LEU A 36 9.29 -23.74 0.41
C LEU A 36 8.53 -23.06 1.57
N LYS A 37 9.03 -23.32 2.78
CA LYS A 37 8.51 -22.83 4.05
C LYS A 37 8.97 -21.39 4.25
N CYS A 38 8.46 -20.48 3.42
CA CYS A 38 8.61 -19.05 3.65
C CYS A 38 7.23 -18.44 3.93
N CYS A 39 7.15 -17.75 5.07
CA CYS A 39 5.99 -17.02 5.60
C CYS A 39 4.90 -17.89 6.26
N ARG A 40 4.75 -17.71 7.58
CA ARG A 40 3.65 -18.26 8.42
C ARG A 40 2.34 -17.47 8.28
N ASP A 41 2.19 -16.68 7.23
CA ASP A 41 1.00 -15.88 7.00
C ASP A 41 0.17 -16.52 5.90
N ALA A 42 -1.05 -16.94 6.24
CA ALA A 42 -2.01 -17.41 5.26
C ALA A 42 -2.26 -16.27 4.24
N PRO A 43 -2.30 -16.57 2.92
CA PRO A 43 -2.57 -15.55 1.93
C PRO A 43 -3.92 -14.88 2.22
N PRO A 44 -4.03 -13.54 2.06
CA PRO A 44 -5.27 -12.83 2.34
C PRO A 44 -6.38 -13.37 1.45
N LEU A 45 -7.34 -14.05 2.08
CA LEU A 45 -8.54 -14.53 1.41
C LEU A 45 -9.45 -13.32 1.15
N LEU A 46 -9.60 -12.93 -0.11
CA LEU A 46 -10.68 -12.05 -0.52
C LEU A 46 -12.02 -12.76 -0.28
N PRO A 47 -13.02 -12.10 0.33
CA PRO A 47 -14.39 -12.61 0.32
C PRO A 47 -14.86 -12.71 -1.13
N SER A 48 -15.20 -13.92 -1.57
CA SER A 48 -15.90 -14.11 -2.85
C SER A 48 -17.39 -14.15 -2.57
N ASP A 49 -18.16 -13.27 -3.23
CA ASP A 49 -19.63 -13.29 -3.25
C ASP A 49 -20.24 -14.50 -3.97
N THR A 50 -19.41 -15.48 -4.35
CA THR A 50 -19.89 -16.72 -4.92
C THR A 50 -20.34 -17.63 -3.78
N THR A 51 -21.66 -17.74 -3.59
CA THR A 51 -22.31 -18.66 -2.64
C THR A 51 -21.97 -20.15 -2.85
N GLN A 52 -21.17 -20.49 -3.86
CA GLN A 52 -20.61 -21.82 -4.08
C GLN A 52 -19.15 -21.90 -3.56
N GLY A 53 -19.01 -21.86 -2.24
CA GLY A 53 -17.78 -22.31 -1.61
C GLY A 53 -17.55 -23.81 -1.85
N TYR A 54 -16.29 -24.23 -1.95
CA TYR A 54 -15.87 -25.63 -1.95
C TYR A 54 -16.07 -26.25 -0.55
N ARG A 55 -17.31 -26.23 -0.02
CA ARG A 55 -17.67 -27.08 1.11
C ARG A 55 -17.77 -28.49 0.55
N THR A 56 -16.80 -29.33 0.92
CA THR A 56 -16.87 -30.78 0.73
C THR A 56 -18.11 -31.30 1.44
N VAL A 57 -19.23 -31.37 0.70
CA VAL A 57 -20.37 -32.20 1.08
C VAL A 57 -19.79 -33.61 1.19
N LYS A 58 -19.77 -34.18 2.40
CA LYS A 58 -19.34 -35.57 2.62
C LYS A 58 -19.95 -36.42 1.50
N ALA A 59 -19.09 -37.04 0.69
CA ALA A 59 -19.52 -37.81 -0.47
C ALA A 59 -20.52 -38.86 0.00
N LYS A 60 -21.79 -38.75 -0.41
CA LYS A 60 -22.78 -39.79 -0.16
C LYS A 60 -22.44 -40.98 -1.06
N LEU A 61 -21.56 -41.85 -0.56
CA LEU A 61 -21.26 -43.16 -1.12
C LEU A 61 -22.46 -44.09 -0.86
N GLY A 62 -23.57 -43.85 -1.55
CA GLY A 62 -24.61 -44.88 -1.69
C GLY A 62 -24.15 -45.93 -2.70
N CYS A 63 -24.61 -47.17 -2.54
CA CYS A 63 -24.41 -48.31 -3.47
C CYS A 63 -25.10 -48.08 -4.83
N LYS A 64 -24.84 -46.94 -5.49
CA LYS A 64 -25.30 -46.66 -6.84
C LYS A 64 -24.41 -47.41 -7.81
N LYS A 65 -25.03 -48.05 -8.81
CA LYS A 65 -24.32 -48.67 -9.94
C LYS A 65 -23.32 -47.67 -10.51
N VAL A 66 -22.05 -48.09 -10.60
CA VAL A 66 -20.97 -47.25 -11.12
C VAL A 66 -21.34 -46.80 -12.53
N ARG A 67 -21.21 -45.49 -12.78
CA ARG A 67 -21.52 -44.93 -14.10
C ARG A 67 -20.53 -45.50 -15.13
N PRO A 68 -20.99 -46.17 -16.20
CA PRO A 68 -20.11 -46.79 -17.17
C PRO A 68 -19.37 -45.73 -17.99
N TRP A 69 -18.08 -45.99 -18.24
CA TRP A 69 -17.22 -45.20 -19.10
C TRP A 69 -16.97 -45.97 -20.39
N LYS A 70 -17.00 -45.27 -21.53
CA LYS A 70 -16.66 -45.81 -22.84
C LYS A 70 -15.49 -45.02 -23.40
N TRP A 71 -14.59 -45.72 -24.08
CA TRP A 71 -13.57 -45.10 -24.93
C TRP A 71 -14.26 -44.63 -26.21
N MET A 72 -14.42 -43.31 -26.38
CA MET A 72 -15.20 -42.76 -27.49
C MET A 72 -14.35 -41.84 -28.37
N PRO A 73 -14.52 -41.91 -29.71
CA PRO A 73 -13.96 -40.91 -30.60
C PRO A 73 -14.68 -39.57 -30.39
N PHE A 74 -13.94 -38.47 -30.53
CA PHE A 74 -14.48 -37.13 -30.52
C PHE A 74 -13.71 -36.26 -31.50
N SER A 75 -14.42 -35.36 -32.17
CA SER A 75 -13.82 -34.25 -32.90
C SER A 75 -13.75 -33.03 -31.97
N ASN A 76 -12.72 -32.20 -32.12
CA ASN A 76 -12.64 -30.92 -31.44
C ASN A 76 -13.10 -29.81 -32.41
N PRO A 77 -14.30 -29.23 -32.24
CA PRO A 77 -14.80 -28.15 -33.11
C PRO A 77 -13.86 -26.94 -33.21
N ALA A 78 -13.00 -26.75 -32.20
CA ALA A 78 -12.00 -25.68 -32.20
C ALA A 78 -10.84 -25.90 -33.20
N ARG A 79 -10.68 -27.10 -33.76
CA ARG A 79 -9.66 -27.40 -34.77
C ARG A 79 -10.28 -27.42 -36.17
N LYS A 80 -9.51 -26.97 -37.17
CA LYS A 80 -9.92 -26.93 -38.58
C LYS A 80 -9.45 -28.15 -39.39
N ASP A 81 -8.64 -29.03 -38.78
CA ASP A 81 -7.98 -30.16 -39.45
C ASP A 81 -8.79 -31.46 -39.42
N GLY A 82 -10.00 -31.46 -38.83
CA GLY A 82 -10.87 -32.64 -38.77
C GLY A 82 -10.30 -33.80 -37.95
N ALA A 83 -9.26 -33.56 -37.13
CA ALA A 83 -8.59 -34.61 -36.39
C ALA A 83 -9.52 -35.28 -35.35
N ILE A 84 -9.60 -36.61 -35.42
CA ILE A 84 -10.42 -37.42 -34.50
C ILE A 84 -9.55 -37.90 -33.34
N PHE A 85 -9.90 -37.49 -32.13
CA PHE A 85 -9.24 -37.89 -30.89
C PHE A 85 -10.09 -38.90 -30.14
N HIS A 86 -9.52 -39.54 -29.13
CA HIS A 86 -10.26 -40.45 -28.26
C HIS A 86 -10.02 -40.11 -26.80
N HIS A 87 -11.06 -40.19 -25.96
CA HIS A 87 -10.92 -40.18 -24.51
C HIS A 87 -12.05 -40.95 -23.82
N TRP A 88 -11.85 -41.26 -22.54
CA TRP A 88 -12.86 -41.87 -21.70
C TRP A 88 -13.97 -40.86 -21.41
N ARG A 89 -15.19 -41.19 -21.82
CA ARG A 89 -16.40 -40.40 -21.53
C ARG A 89 -17.45 -41.26 -20.84
N ARG A 90 -18.36 -40.62 -20.12
CA ARG A 90 -19.53 -41.31 -19.57
C ARG A 90 -20.43 -41.74 -20.72
N ALA A 91 -21.01 -42.94 -20.65
CA ALA A 91 -21.92 -43.42 -21.70
C ALA A 91 -23.14 -42.51 -21.91
N ALA A 92 -23.59 -41.78 -20.87
CA ALA A 92 -24.68 -40.81 -20.96
C ALA A 92 -24.30 -39.46 -21.64
N GLU A 93 -23.02 -39.27 -21.98
CA GLU A 93 -22.49 -38.07 -22.65
C GLU A 93 -22.12 -38.34 -24.12
N GLU A 94 -22.57 -39.47 -24.65
CA GLU A 94 -22.49 -39.84 -26.06
C GLU A 94 -23.26 -38.79 -26.91
N GLY A 95 -22.63 -38.31 -27.98
CA GLY A 95 -23.21 -37.28 -28.86
C GLY A 95 -23.06 -35.82 -28.41
N LYS A 96 -22.48 -35.53 -27.24
CA LYS A 96 -22.20 -34.15 -26.82
C LYS A 96 -20.91 -33.61 -27.44
N ASP A 97 -20.93 -32.33 -27.81
CA ASP A 97 -19.73 -31.62 -28.27
C ASP A 97 -18.62 -31.64 -27.22
N TYR A 98 -17.38 -31.54 -27.69
CA TYR A 98 -16.22 -31.54 -26.81
C TYR A 98 -16.31 -30.39 -25.79
N PRO A 99 -16.47 -30.67 -24.47
CA PRO A 99 -16.79 -29.63 -23.49
C PRO A 99 -15.71 -28.55 -23.36
N PHE A 100 -14.47 -28.85 -23.76
CA PHE A 100 -13.37 -27.90 -23.70
C PHE A 100 -13.22 -27.03 -24.95
N ALA A 101 -13.93 -27.33 -26.04
CA ALA A 101 -13.89 -26.52 -27.27
C ALA A 101 -14.34 -25.07 -27.02
N ARG A 102 -15.30 -24.87 -26.12
CA ARG A 102 -15.78 -23.54 -25.69
C ARG A 102 -14.71 -22.66 -25.03
N PHE A 103 -13.59 -23.23 -24.59
CA PHE A 103 -12.49 -22.48 -23.98
C PHE A 103 -11.41 -22.09 -25.00
N ASN A 104 -11.55 -22.48 -26.27
CA ASN A 104 -10.64 -22.03 -27.32
C ASN A 104 -10.88 -20.57 -27.67
N LYS A 105 -10.24 -19.67 -26.93
CA LYS A 105 -10.27 -18.22 -27.18
C LYS A 105 -9.11 -17.86 -28.09
N THR A 106 -9.40 -17.40 -29.31
CA THR A 106 -8.40 -16.93 -30.27
C THR A 106 -8.15 -15.44 -30.09
N VAL A 107 -6.90 -15.01 -30.09
CA VAL A 107 -6.54 -13.59 -30.04
C VAL A 107 -6.62 -13.00 -31.45
N GLN A 108 -7.26 -11.84 -31.58
CA GLN A 108 -7.31 -11.12 -32.85
C GLN A 108 -6.03 -10.29 -33.02
N VAL A 109 -5.19 -10.71 -33.96
CA VAL A 109 -3.97 -9.98 -34.34
C VAL A 109 -4.33 -8.93 -35.39
N PRO A 110 -4.01 -7.63 -35.19
CA PRO A 110 -4.28 -6.60 -36.18
C PRO A 110 -3.59 -6.90 -37.51
N VAL A 111 -4.31 -6.69 -38.61
CA VAL A 111 -3.77 -6.72 -39.97
C VAL A 111 -3.63 -5.27 -40.44
N TYR A 112 -2.51 -4.94 -41.07
CA TYR A 112 -2.24 -3.62 -41.65
C TYR A 112 -2.05 -3.70 -43.16
N SER A 113 -2.39 -2.63 -43.87
CA SER A 113 -2.14 -2.48 -45.30
C SER A 113 -0.71 -2.00 -45.59
N GLU A 114 -0.28 -2.16 -46.84
CA GLU A 114 1.00 -1.60 -47.32
C GLU A 114 1.07 -0.08 -47.11
N GLN A 115 -0.03 0.62 -47.37
CA GLN A 115 -0.12 2.07 -47.19
C GLN A 115 0.01 2.47 -45.71
N GLU A 116 -0.66 1.76 -44.80
CA GLU A 116 -0.52 2.00 -43.36
C GLU A 116 0.92 1.76 -42.89
N TYR A 117 1.59 0.74 -43.45
CA TYR A 117 2.99 0.47 -43.14
C TYR A 117 3.89 1.62 -43.55
N GLN A 118 3.78 2.06 -44.80
CA GLN A 118 4.62 3.11 -45.37
C GLN A 118 4.44 4.46 -44.68
N MET A 119 3.20 4.78 -44.27
CA MET A 119 2.90 6.07 -43.65
C MET A 119 3.24 6.14 -42.16
N TYR A 120 3.04 5.04 -41.42
CA TYR A 120 3.05 5.10 -39.94
C TYR A 120 3.97 4.08 -39.26
N LEU A 121 4.25 2.95 -39.89
CA LEU A 121 4.92 1.81 -39.24
C LEU A 121 6.41 1.67 -39.57
N HIS A 122 6.98 2.57 -40.36
CA HIS A 122 8.43 2.62 -40.60
C HIS A 122 9.22 2.75 -39.29
N ASP A 123 10.35 2.04 -39.23
CA ASP A 123 11.29 2.04 -38.11
C ASP A 123 12.68 1.66 -38.63
N ASP A 124 13.70 2.45 -38.30
CA ASP A 124 15.06 2.27 -38.82
C ASP A 124 15.68 0.92 -38.43
N GLY A 125 15.18 0.33 -37.35
CA GLY A 125 15.61 -0.97 -36.87
C GLY A 125 14.79 -2.13 -37.40
N TRP A 126 13.72 -1.93 -38.17
CA TRP A 126 12.82 -3.00 -38.60
C TRP A 126 12.43 -2.89 -40.06
N THR A 127 12.67 -3.96 -40.81
CA THR A 127 12.17 -4.04 -42.19
C THR A 127 10.71 -4.45 -42.22
N LYS A 128 10.04 -4.16 -43.35
CA LYS A 128 8.66 -4.60 -43.57
C LYS A 128 8.55 -6.12 -43.54
N ALA A 129 9.44 -6.80 -44.26
CA ALA A 129 9.47 -8.26 -44.29
C ALA A 129 9.64 -8.87 -42.89
N GLU A 130 10.52 -8.28 -42.07
CA GLU A 130 10.71 -8.72 -40.66
C GLU A 130 9.45 -8.47 -39.81
N THR A 131 8.77 -7.33 -40.01
CA THR A 131 7.53 -7.03 -39.30
C THR A 131 6.38 -7.96 -39.73
N ASP A 132 6.25 -8.23 -41.03
CA ASP A 132 5.26 -9.16 -41.59
C ASP A 132 5.48 -10.58 -41.06
N HIS A 133 6.75 -11.04 -40.99
CA HIS A 133 7.13 -12.31 -40.39
C HIS A 133 6.73 -12.39 -38.91
N LEU A 134 7.02 -11.34 -38.13
CA LEU A 134 6.60 -11.26 -36.73
C LEU A 134 5.08 -11.39 -36.58
N PHE A 135 4.31 -10.69 -37.41
CA PHE A 135 2.85 -10.72 -37.36
C PHE A 135 2.27 -12.08 -37.80
N ASP A 136 2.89 -12.75 -38.79
CA ASP A 136 2.54 -14.13 -39.16
C ASP A 136 2.76 -15.11 -38.00
N LEU A 137 3.93 -15.06 -37.35
CA LEU A 137 4.22 -15.88 -36.18
C LEU A 137 3.26 -15.59 -35.03
N CYS A 138 2.98 -14.32 -34.76
CA CYS A 138 2.02 -13.88 -33.75
C CYS A 138 0.61 -14.44 -34.00
N LYS A 139 0.17 -14.51 -35.27
CA LYS A 139 -1.11 -15.08 -35.68
C LYS A 139 -1.13 -16.61 -35.58
N ARG A 140 -0.04 -17.28 -35.95
CA ARG A 140 0.08 -18.75 -35.94
C ARG A 140 0.22 -19.32 -34.53
N PHE A 141 0.81 -18.57 -33.61
CA PHE A 141 1.10 -19.00 -32.25
C PHE A 141 0.35 -18.24 -31.16
N ASP A 142 -0.76 -17.57 -31.50
CA ASP A 142 -1.67 -16.88 -30.56
C ASP A 142 -0.94 -15.94 -29.58
N LEU A 143 0.01 -15.12 -30.08
CA LEU A 143 0.83 -14.20 -29.29
C LEU A 143 1.65 -14.85 -28.16
N ARG A 144 1.93 -16.15 -28.24
CA ARG A 144 2.83 -16.83 -27.30
C ARG A 144 4.27 -16.45 -27.63
N PHE A 145 4.70 -15.28 -27.17
CA PHE A 145 6.00 -14.68 -27.53
C PHE A 145 7.23 -15.56 -27.29
N ILE A 146 7.18 -16.49 -26.32
CA ILE A 146 8.26 -17.47 -26.12
C ILE A 146 8.38 -18.43 -27.31
N VAL A 147 7.24 -18.90 -27.84
CA VAL A 147 7.19 -19.76 -29.03
C VAL A 147 7.52 -18.95 -30.29
N VAL A 148 7.03 -17.71 -30.37
CA VAL A 148 7.35 -16.80 -31.48
C VAL A 148 8.86 -16.55 -31.56
N HIS A 149 9.51 -16.29 -30.43
CA HIS A 149 10.97 -16.09 -30.36
C HIS A 149 11.76 -17.35 -30.72
N ASP A 150 11.30 -18.53 -30.26
CA ASP A 150 11.89 -19.83 -30.61
C ASP A 150 11.82 -20.11 -32.12
N ARG A 151 10.68 -19.79 -32.75
CA ARG A 151 10.44 -19.98 -34.20
C ARG A 151 10.82 -18.78 -35.06
N TYR A 152 11.49 -17.79 -34.47
CA TYR A 152 11.91 -16.60 -35.19
C TYR A 152 13.04 -16.96 -36.17
N ASP A 153 13.05 -16.31 -37.34
CA ASP A 153 14.07 -16.61 -38.35
C ASP A 153 15.33 -15.80 -38.04
N HIS A 154 16.22 -16.42 -37.27
CA HIS A 154 17.52 -15.84 -36.89
C HIS A 154 18.58 -15.96 -38.00
N GLN A 155 18.27 -16.59 -39.14
CA GLN A 155 19.18 -16.65 -40.30
C GLN A 155 18.95 -15.45 -41.21
N GLN A 156 17.69 -15.13 -41.48
CA GLN A 156 17.32 -14.01 -42.34
C GLN A 156 17.35 -12.66 -41.61
N TYR A 157 17.06 -12.65 -40.30
CA TYR A 157 16.95 -11.43 -39.51
C TYR A 157 17.94 -11.42 -38.34
N ARG A 158 18.20 -10.22 -37.81
CA ARG A 158 19.07 -10.06 -36.64
C ARG A 158 18.46 -10.75 -35.42
N LYS A 159 19.31 -11.24 -34.51
CA LYS A 159 18.87 -11.81 -33.24
C LYS A 159 18.15 -10.75 -32.41
N ARG A 160 16.91 -11.06 -32.02
CA ARG A 160 16.05 -10.21 -31.19
C ARG A 160 15.78 -10.88 -29.86
N SER A 161 15.70 -10.10 -28.79
CA SER A 161 15.14 -10.60 -27.54
C SER A 161 13.61 -10.68 -27.63
N VAL A 162 13.01 -11.51 -26.77
CA VAL A 162 11.53 -11.60 -26.62
C VAL A 162 10.91 -10.22 -26.40
N GLU A 163 11.63 -9.35 -25.69
CA GLU A 163 11.16 -8.03 -25.30
C GLU A 163 11.16 -7.07 -26.49
N ASP A 164 12.14 -7.18 -27.40
CA ASP A 164 12.18 -6.39 -28.64
C ASP A 164 11.06 -6.81 -29.61
N LEU A 165 10.73 -8.11 -29.66
CA LEU A 165 9.59 -8.61 -30.46
C LEU A 165 8.26 -8.07 -29.93
N LYS A 166 8.07 -8.07 -28.60
CA LYS A 166 6.89 -7.48 -27.96
C LYS A 166 6.80 -5.99 -28.20
N GLU A 167 7.90 -5.27 -28.02
CA GLU A 167 7.98 -3.83 -28.24
C GLU A 167 7.52 -3.47 -29.65
N ARG A 168 8.07 -4.14 -30.68
CA ARG A 168 7.65 -3.92 -32.06
C ARG A 168 6.17 -4.21 -32.26
N TYR A 169 5.69 -5.36 -31.77
CA TYR A 169 4.29 -5.76 -31.91
C TYR A 169 3.32 -4.74 -31.29
N TYR A 170 3.55 -4.36 -30.03
CA TYR A 170 2.67 -3.43 -29.33
C TYR A 170 2.79 -1.99 -29.83
N ASN A 171 3.98 -1.57 -30.29
CA ASN A 171 4.15 -0.28 -30.96
C ASN A 171 3.30 -0.19 -32.23
N VAL A 172 3.36 -1.21 -33.09
CA VAL A 172 2.52 -1.29 -34.29
C VAL A 172 1.04 -1.31 -33.92
N CYS A 173 0.63 -2.12 -32.94
CA CYS A 173 -0.76 -2.14 -32.47
C CYS A 173 -1.23 -0.77 -31.96
N GLY A 174 -0.40 -0.06 -31.20
CA GLY A 174 -0.71 1.28 -30.68
C GLY A 174 -0.84 2.31 -31.79
N LYS A 175 0.09 2.32 -32.75
CA LYS A 175 0.04 3.18 -33.94
C LYS A 175 -1.22 2.92 -34.77
N LEU A 176 -1.55 1.66 -35.05
CA LEU A 176 -2.76 1.27 -35.78
C LEU A 176 -4.03 1.69 -35.04
N THR A 177 -4.07 1.52 -33.73
CA THR A 177 -5.22 1.93 -32.92
C THR A 177 -5.40 3.46 -32.97
N LYS A 178 -4.30 4.21 -32.96
CA LYS A 178 -4.32 5.68 -33.05
C LYS A 178 -4.79 6.19 -34.41
N VAL A 179 -4.29 5.63 -35.52
CA VAL A 179 -4.66 6.10 -36.88
C VAL A 179 -6.07 5.67 -37.28
N ARG A 180 -6.58 4.57 -36.70
CA ARG A 180 -7.96 4.08 -36.93
C ARG A 180 -8.98 4.65 -35.95
N ALA A 181 -8.53 5.38 -34.92
CA ALA A 181 -9.46 6.04 -34.01
C ALA A 181 -10.23 7.13 -34.77
N GLY A 182 -11.56 7.13 -34.61
CA GLY A 182 -12.40 8.18 -35.16
C GLY A 182 -12.15 9.51 -34.46
N THR A 183 -12.30 10.61 -35.18
CA THR A 183 -12.15 11.97 -34.65
C THR A 183 -13.04 12.15 -33.41
N GLY A 184 -12.43 12.40 -32.25
CA GLY A 184 -13.14 12.58 -30.97
C GLY A 184 -13.26 11.33 -30.07
N THR A 185 -12.74 10.17 -30.49
CA THR A 185 -12.57 9.01 -29.59
C THR A 185 -11.13 8.95 -29.06
N GLU A 186 -10.96 8.87 -27.75
CA GLU A 186 -9.66 8.61 -27.10
C GLU A 186 -9.40 7.09 -27.11
N PRO A 187 -8.55 6.56 -28.02
CA PRO A 187 -8.27 5.13 -28.06
C PRO A 187 -7.48 4.71 -26.83
N LYS A 188 -7.86 3.59 -26.22
CA LYS A 188 -7.07 2.97 -25.15
C LYS A 188 -5.81 2.32 -25.74
N ILE A 189 -4.74 3.09 -25.80
CA ILE A 189 -3.44 2.63 -26.29
C ILE A 189 -2.73 1.87 -25.17
N TYR A 190 -2.42 0.60 -25.42
CA TYR A 190 -1.58 -0.18 -24.52
C TYR A 190 -0.10 0.15 -24.79
N ILE A 191 0.58 0.68 -23.78
CA ILE A 191 2.01 1.01 -23.86
C ILE A 191 2.80 -0.13 -23.20
N PHE A 192 3.64 -0.79 -23.98
CA PHE A 192 4.55 -1.81 -23.48
C PHE A 192 5.91 -1.17 -23.15
N ASP A 193 6.29 -1.17 -21.86
CA ASP A 193 7.60 -0.69 -21.42
C ASP A 193 8.63 -1.83 -21.47
N ALA A 194 9.32 -1.93 -22.60
CA ALA A 194 10.37 -2.92 -22.80
C ALA A 194 11.57 -2.73 -21.85
N GLY A 195 11.87 -1.49 -21.47
CA GLY A 195 12.96 -1.16 -20.54
C GLY A 195 12.67 -1.64 -19.12
N HIS A 196 11.42 -1.46 -18.66
CA HIS A 196 10.94 -2.03 -17.39
C HIS A 196 10.98 -3.55 -17.41
N GLU A 197 10.44 -4.19 -18.45
CA GLU A 197 10.37 -5.65 -18.52
C GLU A 197 11.78 -6.30 -18.58
N ARG A 198 12.72 -5.68 -19.29
CA ARG A 198 14.13 -6.13 -19.34
C ARG A 198 14.79 -6.04 -17.97
N ARG A 199 14.66 -4.91 -17.26
CA ARG A 199 15.18 -4.74 -15.90
C ARG A 199 14.54 -5.71 -14.90
N ARG A 200 13.23 -5.93 -15.01
CA ARG A 200 12.50 -6.89 -14.17
C ARG A 200 13.04 -8.32 -14.36
N LYS A 201 13.25 -8.72 -15.61
CA LYS A 201 13.77 -10.05 -15.95
C LYS A 201 15.22 -10.23 -15.47
N GLU A 202 16.05 -9.21 -15.64
CA GLU A 202 17.43 -9.20 -15.16
C GLU A 202 17.50 -9.33 -13.62
N GLN A 203 16.63 -8.62 -12.88
CA GLN A 203 16.56 -8.78 -11.41
C GLN A 203 16.17 -10.19 -11.00
N LEU A 204 15.20 -10.80 -11.70
CA LEU A 204 14.76 -12.16 -11.42
C LEU A 204 15.86 -13.17 -11.76
N GLU A 205 16.59 -12.96 -12.86
CA GLU A 205 17.71 -13.80 -13.27
C GLU A 205 18.88 -13.71 -12.29
N ARG A 206 19.17 -12.53 -11.74
CA ARG A 206 20.16 -12.36 -10.66
C ARG A 206 19.77 -13.14 -9.40
N LEU A 207 18.49 -13.13 -9.02
CA LEU A 207 18.00 -13.91 -7.88
C LEU A 207 18.04 -15.42 -8.16
N PHE A 208 17.72 -15.81 -9.39
CA PHE A 208 17.70 -17.22 -9.82
C PHE A 208 19.10 -17.82 -9.94
N SER A 209 20.07 -17.04 -10.42
CA SER A 209 21.47 -17.45 -10.56
C SER A 209 22.30 -17.30 -9.28
N ARG A 210 21.68 -16.86 -8.17
CA ARG A 210 22.35 -16.69 -6.88
C ARG A 210 22.86 -18.03 -6.36
N THR A 211 24.16 -18.11 -6.14
CA THR A 211 24.81 -19.30 -5.60
C THR A 211 24.63 -19.38 -4.08
N PRO A 212 24.61 -20.59 -3.48
CA PRO A 212 24.56 -20.74 -2.02
C PRO A 212 25.71 -20.04 -1.28
N GLU A 213 26.88 -19.97 -1.89
CA GLU A 213 28.07 -19.28 -1.34
C GLU A 213 27.84 -17.77 -1.23
N GLN A 214 27.31 -17.15 -2.28
CA GLN A 214 26.93 -15.73 -2.27
C GLN A 214 25.84 -15.44 -1.22
N VAL A 215 24.93 -16.39 -0.96
CA VAL A 215 23.93 -16.24 0.11
C VAL A 215 24.62 -16.20 1.48
N ALA A 216 25.51 -17.15 1.74
CA ALA A 216 26.23 -17.24 3.01
C ALA A 216 27.14 -16.01 3.24
N GLU A 217 27.82 -15.54 2.20
CA GLU A 217 28.64 -14.34 2.26
C GLU A 217 27.80 -13.09 2.54
N GLU A 218 26.66 -12.91 1.87
CA GLU A 218 25.76 -11.79 2.13
C GLU A 218 25.19 -11.83 3.55
N GLU A 219 24.81 -13.00 4.04
CA GLU A 219 24.37 -13.17 5.44
C GLU A 219 25.47 -12.80 6.44
N TYR A 220 26.72 -13.19 6.17
CA TYR A 220 27.87 -12.83 6.98
C TYR A 220 28.10 -11.31 6.96
N LEU A 221 28.07 -10.67 5.79
CA LEU A 221 28.22 -9.23 5.65
C LEU A 221 27.10 -8.45 6.36
N ILE A 222 25.85 -8.92 6.29
CA ILE A 222 24.72 -8.34 7.01
C ILE A 222 24.94 -8.42 8.54
N GLN A 223 25.46 -9.55 9.02
CA GLN A 223 25.78 -9.71 10.44
C GLN A 223 26.90 -8.76 10.88
N GLU A 224 27.98 -8.63 10.09
CA GLU A 224 29.06 -7.69 10.37
C GLU A 224 28.58 -6.23 10.32
N LEU A 225 27.75 -5.87 9.35
CA LEU A 225 27.17 -4.52 9.24
C LEU A 225 26.35 -4.19 10.49
N ARG A 226 25.52 -5.11 10.99
CA ARG A 226 24.77 -4.93 12.24
C ARG A 226 25.68 -4.75 13.46
N LYS A 227 26.81 -5.49 13.53
CA LYS A 227 27.79 -5.31 14.61
C LYS A 227 28.44 -3.93 14.54
N ILE A 228 28.78 -3.46 13.34
CA ILE A 228 29.34 -2.12 13.12
C ILE A 228 28.34 -1.03 13.52
N GLU A 229 27.08 -1.14 13.10
CA GLU A 229 26.01 -0.19 13.46
C GLU A 229 25.79 -0.13 14.97
N THR A 230 25.82 -1.28 15.66
CA THR A 230 25.68 -1.35 17.12
C THR A 230 26.85 -0.64 17.81
N ARG A 231 28.09 -0.93 17.39
CA ARG A 231 29.28 -0.26 17.92
C ARG A 231 29.27 1.24 17.65
N LYS A 232 28.82 1.66 16.45
CA LYS A 232 28.66 3.08 16.10
C LYS A 232 27.67 3.77 17.05
N LYS A 233 26.50 3.16 17.27
CA LYS A 233 25.47 3.67 18.18
C LYS A 233 25.96 3.74 19.63
N GLU A 234 26.74 2.78 20.09
CA GLU A 234 27.35 2.81 21.43
C GLU A 234 28.37 3.94 21.58
N ARG A 235 29.24 4.15 20.58
CA ARG A 235 30.19 5.27 20.58
C ARG A 235 29.46 6.61 20.57
N GLU A 236 28.41 6.74 19.76
CA GLU A 236 27.60 7.95 19.69
C GLU A 236 26.88 8.24 21.01
N LYS A 237 26.33 7.21 21.68
CA LYS A 237 25.78 7.36 23.04
C LYS A 237 26.84 7.81 24.04
N LYS A 238 28.02 7.20 24.04
CA LYS A 238 29.13 7.58 24.93
C LYS A 238 29.61 9.00 24.68
N ALA A 239 29.70 9.42 23.41
CA ALA A 239 30.06 10.79 23.05
C ALA A 239 28.98 11.79 23.50
N GLN A 240 27.69 11.47 23.32
CA GLN A 240 26.58 12.29 23.81
C GLN A 240 26.58 12.40 25.34
N ASP A 241 26.86 11.31 26.05
CA ASP A 241 26.92 11.30 27.51
C ASP A 241 28.10 12.14 28.03
N LEU A 242 29.28 11.99 27.40
CA LEU A 242 30.44 12.83 27.69
C LEU A 242 30.16 14.31 27.41
N GLN A 243 29.52 14.63 26.30
CA GLN A 243 29.13 16.01 25.97
C GLN A 243 28.17 16.59 27.01
N LYS A 244 27.22 15.80 27.51
CA LYS A 244 26.31 16.20 28.60
C LYS A 244 27.07 16.45 29.90
N LEU A 245 28.04 15.61 30.23
CA LEU A 245 28.89 15.80 31.41
C LEU A 245 29.71 17.08 31.33
N ILE A 246 30.33 17.37 30.17
CA ILE A 246 31.06 18.61 29.92
C ILE A 246 30.12 19.82 30.07
N THR A 247 28.94 19.77 29.45
CA THR A 247 27.95 20.85 29.55
C THR A 247 27.45 21.07 30.98
N ALA A 248 27.26 20.00 31.75
CA ALA A 248 26.87 20.07 33.16
C ALA A 248 28.00 20.63 34.06
N ALA A 249 29.25 20.30 33.75
CA ALA A 249 30.41 20.88 34.43
C ALA A 249 30.57 22.37 34.10
N ASP A 250 30.45 22.76 32.83
CA ASP A 250 30.55 24.15 32.38
C ASP A 250 29.44 25.02 33.01
N THR A 251 28.18 24.55 33.02
CA THR A 251 27.07 25.25 33.69
C THR A 251 27.32 25.41 35.19
N THR A 252 27.86 24.40 35.88
CA THR A 252 28.24 24.50 37.30
C THR A 252 29.36 25.52 37.51
N THR A 253 30.35 25.58 36.62
CA THR A 253 31.42 26.60 36.70
C THR A 253 30.93 28.00 36.39
N GLU A 254 29.99 28.17 35.46
CA GLU A 254 29.35 29.45 35.17
C GLU A 254 28.45 29.91 36.33
N MET A 255 27.71 29.02 36.99
CA MET A 255 26.99 29.37 38.23
C MET A 255 27.94 29.85 39.34
N ARG A 256 29.07 29.18 39.54
CA ARG A 256 30.10 29.62 40.51
C ARG A 256 30.77 30.94 40.11
N ARG A 257 30.92 31.23 38.81
CA ARG A 257 31.39 32.53 38.31
C ARG A 257 30.33 33.63 38.44
N ALA A 258 29.06 33.29 38.28
CA ALA A 258 27.93 34.20 38.48
C ALA A 258 27.77 34.58 39.96
N GLU A 259 27.93 33.63 40.89
CA GLU A 259 27.96 33.91 42.33
C GLU A 259 29.13 34.82 42.74
N ARG A 260 30.31 34.67 42.11
CA ARG A 260 31.46 35.58 42.31
C ARG A 260 31.28 36.97 41.68
N LYS A 261 30.34 37.14 40.76
CA LYS A 261 30.02 38.43 40.11
C LYS A 261 28.78 39.13 40.70
N ALA A 262 28.10 38.54 41.69
CA ALA A 262 26.91 39.10 42.33
C ALA A 262 27.15 40.35 43.22
N THR A 263 28.36 40.91 43.25
CA THR A 263 28.67 42.20 43.92
C THR A 263 28.87 43.40 42.97
N LYS A 264 28.55 43.30 41.68
CA LYS A 264 28.47 44.51 40.83
C LYS A 264 27.31 44.45 39.84
N LYS A 265 26.28 45.22 40.19
CA LYS A 265 25.09 45.57 39.41
C LYS A 265 25.50 46.12 38.03
N LYS A 266 25.06 45.49 36.93
CA LYS A 266 24.87 46.19 35.65
C LYS A 266 23.85 45.47 34.77
N LEU A 267 22.89 46.29 34.30
CA LEU A 267 21.86 46.01 33.30
C LEU A 267 22.41 45.26 32.08
N ALA A 268 21.66 44.28 31.59
CA ALA A 268 21.79 43.76 30.23
C ALA A 268 20.42 43.80 29.54
N GLN A 269 20.36 44.54 28.43
CA GLN A 269 19.22 44.64 27.53
C GLN A 269 18.92 43.28 26.88
N LYS A 270 17.67 42.86 26.95
CA LYS A 270 17.12 41.75 26.18
C LYS A 270 16.75 42.28 24.79
N ARG A 271 17.46 41.85 23.76
CA ARG A 271 17.13 42.10 22.35
C ARG A 271 16.28 40.94 21.87
N GLU A 272 14.96 41.12 21.84
CA GLU A 272 14.06 40.17 21.21
C GLU A 272 14.16 40.34 19.69
N THR A 273 14.42 39.23 19.01
CA THR A 273 14.41 39.15 17.55
C THR A 273 13.09 38.48 17.18
N GLU A 274 12.11 39.26 16.75
CA GLU A 274 10.91 38.73 16.11
C GLU A 274 11.29 38.01 14.81
N LYS A 275 10.89 36.76 14.69
CA LYS A 275 10.78 36.08 13.40
C LYS A 275 9.31 36.08 12.99
N PRO A 276 9.00 36.29 11.69
CA PRO A 276 7.63 36.23 11.21
C PRO A 276 7.11 34.80 11.35
N ALA A 277 6.03 34.64 12.10
CA ALA A 277 5.29 33.39 12.18
C ALA A 277 4.51 33.18 10.88
N VAL A 278 5.08 32.39 9.97
CA VAL A 278 4.26 31.63 9.02
C VAL A 278 3.69 30.46 9.83
N PRO A 279 2.36 30.23 9.87
CA PRO A 279 1.82 29.08 10.56
C PRO A 279 2.29 27.83 9.83
N GLU A 280 3.27 27.15 10.42
CA GLU A 280 3.70 25.83 10.02
C GLU A 280 2.45 24.93 10.09
N THR A 281 2.04 24.41 8.94
CA THR A 281 0.91 23.48 8.81
C THR A 281 1.05 22.41 9.89
N ALA A 282 -0.04 22.07 10.60
CA ALA A 282 -0.03 21.05 11.65
C ALA A 282 0.45 19.71 11.06
N GLY A 283 1.77 19.50 11.11
CA GLY A 283 2.45 18.51 10.29
C GLY A 283 2.27 17.14 10.90
N ILE A 284 1.24 16.41 10.45
CA ILE A 284 1.17 14.97 10.68
C ILE A 284 2.40 14.37 10.00
N LYS A 285 3.41 13.98 10.79
CA LYS A 285 4.55 13.22 10.28
C LYS A 285 4.08 11.79 9.98
N PHE A 286 3.65 11.57 8.75
CA PHE A 286 3.38 10.23 8.25
C PHE A 286 4.68 9.42 8.29
N PRO A 287 4.68 8.18 8.80
CA PRO A 287 5.88 7.37 8.87
C PRO A 287 6.47 7.13 7.47
N ASP A 288 7.66 7.66 7.22
CA ASP A 288 8.47 7.20 6.09
C ASP A 288 8.87 5.75 6.37
N PHE A 289 8.40 4.82 5.53
CA PHE A 289 8.85 3.44 5.59
C PHE A 289 10.32 3.37 5.13
N LYS A 290 11.24 3.52 6.09
CA LYS A 290 12.69 3.42 5.88
C LYS A 290 13.21 1.98 5.82
N SER A 291 12.33 0.98 5.90
CA SER A 291 12.67 -0.43 5.69
C SER A 291 12.70 -0.72 4.18
N ALA A 292 13.86 -1.09 3.65
CA ALA A 292 13.97 -1.57 2.27
C ALA A 292 13.04 -2.78 2.05
N GLY A 293 12.15 -2.70 1.05
CA GLY A 293 11.19 -3.77 0.74
C GLY A 293 9.94 -3.28 0.00
N VAL A 294 9.06 -4.21 -0.38
CA VAL A 294 7.77 -3.92 -1.02
C VAL A 294 6.72 -3.62 0.06
N SER A 295 6.11 -2.43 0.01
CA SER A 295 5.03 -2.01 0.92
C SER A 295 3.74 -1.74 0.17
N LEU A 296 2.58 -2.06 0.75
CA LEU A 296 1.28 -1.69 0.18
C LEU A 296 1.04 -0.18 0.29
N ARG A 297 0.58 0.47 -0.79
CA ARG A 297 0.25 1.91 -0.78
C ARG A 297 -0.82 2.27 0.25
N SER A 298 -1.80 1.40 0.46
CA SER A 298 -2.83 1.54 1.51
C SER A 298 -2.27 1.68 2.92
N GLN A 299 -1.07 1.15 3.18
CA GLN A 299 -0.42 1.26 4.48
C GLN A 299 0.08 2.68 4.76
N ARG A 300 0.37 3.47 3.72
CA ARG A 300 0.77 4.88 3.79
C ARG A 300 -0.40 5.82 4.07
N MET A 301 -1.63 5.32 4.01
CA MET A 301 -2.84 6.08 4.33
C MET A 301 -3.24 5.92 5.80
N LYS A 302 -2.51 5.17 6.63
CA LYS A 302 -2.86 5.04 8.05
C LYS A 302 -2.35 6.25 8.84
N LEU A 303 -3.24 6.91 9.57
CA LEU A 303 -2.85 7.99 10.49
C LEU A 303 -1.94 7.42 11.61
N PRO A 304 -0.83 8.08 11.94
CA PRO A 304 0.04 7.63 13.01
C PRO A 304 -0.63 7.75 14.39
N SER A 305 -0.21 6.89 15.32
CA SER A 305 -0.77 6.86 16.69
C SER A 305 -0.54 8.16 17.47
N SER A 306 0.39 9.00 17.04
CA SER A 306 0.68 10.32 17.60
C SER A 306 -0.50 11.30 17.50
N VAL A 307 -1.40 11.14 16.52
CA VAL A 307 -2.58 12.01 16.34
C VAL A 307 -3.60 11.80 17.46
N GLY A 308 -3.63 10.62 18.09
CA GLY A 308 -4.53 10.29 19.20
C GLY A 308 -5.94 9.93 18.76
N GLN A 309 -6.58 9.00 19.48
CA GLN A 309 -7.87 8.41 19.08
C GLN A 309 -9.03 9.40 18.98
N LYS A 310 -9.06 10.43 19.84
CA LYS A 310 -10.12 11.46 19.83
C LYS A 310 -10.07 12.30 18.55
N LYS A 311 -8.88 12.74 18.14
CA LYS A 311 -8.68 13.50 16.90
C LYS A 311 -9.01 12.65 15.68
N ILE A 312 -8.58 11.38 15.67
CA ILE A 312 -8.89 10.44 14.57
C ILE A 312 -10.40 10.31 14.35
N LYS A 313 -11.17 10.10 15.42
CA LYS A 313 -12.65 10.03 15.31
C LYS A 313 -13.29 11.34 14.87
N ALA A 314 -12.76 12.48 15.31
CA ALA A 314 -13.25 13.78 14.86
C ALA A 314 -12.99 14.01 13.36
N ILE A 315 -11.83 13.58 12.86
CA ILE A 315 -11.51 13.64 11.42
C ILE A 315 -12.44 12.72 10.62
N GLU A 316 -12.66 11.48 11.06
CA GLU A 316 -13.58 10.53 10.41
C GLU A 316 -15.01 11.10 10.35
N GLN A 317 -15.46 11.76 11.41
CA GLN A 317 -16.75 12.43 11.45
C GLN A 317 -16.82 13.58 10.43
N ILE A 318 -15.80 14.45 10.37
CA ILE A 318 -15.77 15.56 9.41
C ILE A 318 -15.72 15.05 7.97
N LEU A 319 -14.94 14.00 7.70
CA LEU A 319 -14.90 13.36 6.37
C LEU A 319 -16.25 12.79 5.96
N THR A 320 -16.95 12.14 6.89
CA THR A 320 -18.29 11.60 6.68
C THR A 320 -19.30 12.72 6.39
N GLU A 321 -19.24 13.84 7.13
CA GLU A 321 -20.08 15.02 6.91
C GLU A 321 -19.84 15.67 5.55
N GLN A 322 -18.59 15.66 5.06
CA GLN A 322 -18.22 16.18 3.73
C GLN A 322 -18.45 15.18 2.59
N GLY A 323 -19.01 13.99 2.87
CA GLY A 323 -19.29 12.95 1.87
C GLY A 323 -18.03 12.31 1.27
N VAL A 324 -16.88 12.41 1.95
CA VAL A 324 -15.62 11.81 1.49
C VAL A 324 -15.51 10.39 2.06
N ASP A 325 -15.23 9.42 1.19
CA ASP A 325 -14.99 8.03 1.59
C ASP A 325 -13.80 7.94 2.56
N LEU A 326 -13.95 7.16 3.65
CA LEU A 326 -12.91 6.93 4.65
C LEU A 326 -11.81 6.01 4.12
N ASN A 327 -12.12 5.19 3.10
CA ASN A 327 -11.22 4.19 2.55
C ASN A 327 -11.12 4.28 1.01
N PRO A 328 -10.68 5.43 0.46
CA PRO A 328 -10.63 5.61 -0.99
C PRO A 328 -9.55 4.71 -1.63
N MET A 329 -9.68 4.49 -2.94
CA MET A 329 -8.76 3.63 -3.70
C MET A 329 -7.30 4.07 -3.51
N PRO A 330 -6.38 3.20 -3.06
CA PRO A 330 -5.00 3.59 -2.73
C PRO A 330 -4.07 3.81 -3.95
N THR A 331 -4.40 4.75 -4.84
CA THR A 331 -3.49 5.22 -5.91
C THR A 331 -2.48 6.23 -5.35
N GLU A 332 -1.41 6.51 -6.10
CA GLU A 332 -0.36 7.43 -5.63
C GLU A 332 -0.88 8.84 -5.32
N GLU A 333 -1.61 9.40 -6.29
CA GLU A 333 -2.20 10.73 -6.21
C GLU A 333 -3.25 10.83 -5.09
N ILE A 334 -4.14 9.82 -4.98
CA ILE A 334 -5.17 9.78 -3.94
C ILE A 334 -4.53 9.69 -2.55
N VAL A 335 -3.49 8.87 -2.38
CA VAL A 335 -2.79 8.76 -1.08
C VAL A 335 -2.20 10.10 -0.66
N GLN A 336 -1.60 10.84 -1.59
CA GLN A 336 -1.01 12.16 -1.32
C GLN A 336 -2.09 13.18 -0.94
N MET A 337 -3.09 13.37 -1.79
CA MET A 337 -4.17 14.33 -1.54
C MET A 337 -4.97 14.01 -0.27
N PHE A 338 -5.24 12.72 -0.02
CA PHE A 338 -5.98 12.30 1.17
C PHE A 338 -5.16 12.42 2.46
N ASN A 339 -3.84 12.33 2.40
CA ASN A 339 -2.97 12.60 3.55
C ASN A 339 -2.88 14.10 3.85
N GLU A 340 -2.77 14.93 2.81
CA GLU A 340 -2.77 16.39 2.91
C GLU A 340 -4.08 16.90 3.52
N LEU A 341 -5.23 16.49 2.96
CA LEU A 341 -6.55 16.81 3.49
C LEU A 341 -6.67 16.46 4.99
N ARG A 342 -6.17 15.29 5.40
CA ARG A 342 -6.23 14.88 6.81
C ARG A 342 -5.28 15.66 7.72
N SER A 343 -4.17 16.16 7.19
CA SER A 343 -3.29 17.10 7.90
C SER A 343 -4.02 18.43 8.15
N ASP A 344 -4.70 18.94 7.14
CA ASP A 344 -5.50 20.17 7.24
C ASP A 344 -6.68 19.99 8.22
N LEU A 345 -7.34 18.83 8.19
CA LEU A 345 -8.41 18.52 9.14
C LEU A 345 -7.93 18.45 10.59
N VAL A 346 -6.70 17.99 10.84
CA VAL A 346 -6.10 18.05 12.19
C VAL A 346 -5.90 19.50 12.61
N LEU A 347 -5.37 20.36 11.73
CA LEU A 347 -5.20 21.78 12.02
C LEU A 347 -6.55 22.44 12.32
N VAL A 348 -7.58 22.18 11.51
CA VAL A 348 -8.93 22.71 11.73
C VAL A 348 -9.50 22.27 13.08
N TYR A 349 -9.29 21.00 13.46
CA TYR A 349 -9.71 20.52 14.77
C TYR A 349 -9.01 21.26 15.92
N GLU A 350 -7.71 21.49 15.82
CA GLU A 350 -6.93 22.24 16.82
C GLU A 350 -7.36 23.70 16.92
N LEU A 351 -7.60 24.35 15.77
CA LEU A 351 -8.10 25.72 15.71
C LEU A 351 -9.51 25.84 16.30
N LYS A 352 -10.41 24.88 16.03
CA LYS A 352 -11.75 24.85 16.65
C LYS A 352 -11.66 24.73 18.17
N GLN A 353 -10.73 23.92 18.68
CA GLN A 353 -10.52 23.79 20.12
C GLN A 353 -9.96 25.07 20.74
N ALA A 354 -8.98 25.70 20.08
CA ALA A 354 -8.42 26.98 20.53
C ALA A 354 -9.47 28.10 20.53
N TYR A 355 -10.27 28.18 19.46
CA TYR A 355 -11.36 29.14 19.35
C TYR A 355 -12.39 28.98 20.47
N SER A 356 -12.85 27.74 20.72
CA SER A 356 -13.80 27.47 21.80
C SER A 356 -13.26 27.87 23.19
N ASN A 357 -11.95 27.70 23.42
CA ASN A 357 -11.32 28.15 24.66
C ASN A 357 -11.33 29.69 24.75
N CYS A 358 -10.96 30.38 23.67
CA CYS A 358 -11.00 31.84 23.63
C CYS A 358 -12.42 32.40 23.82
N GLU A 359 -13.44 31.77 23.23
CA GLU A 359 -14.84 32.14 23.45
C GLU A 359 -15.26 31.97 24.90
N TYR A 360 -14.87 30.85 25.53
CA TYR A 360 -15.15 30.61 26.94
C TYR A 360 -14.49 31.67 27.85
N GLU A 361 -13.22 32.00 27.59
CA GLU A 361 -12.51 33.05 28.31
C GLU A 361 -13.18 34.41 28.13
N GLN A 362 -13.61 34.75 26.92
CA GLN A 362 -14.33 35.99 26.65
C GLN A 362 -15.66 36.05 27.41
N GLN A 363 -16.46 34.97 27.41
CA GLN A 363 -17.72 34.90 28.15
C GLN A 363 -17.49 35.03 29.66
N MET A 364 -16.47 34.35 30.19
CA MET A 364 -16.09 34.47 31.59
C MET A 364 -15.68 35.91 31.94
N LEU A 365 -14.90 36.58 31.09
CA LEU A 365 -14.50 37.98 31.30
C LEU A 365 -15.70 38.93 31.27
N ARG A 366 -16.65 38.72 30.34
CA ARG A 366 -17.91 39.49 30.29
C ARG A 366 -18.71 39.34 31.57
N HIS A 367 -18.88 38.11 32.07
CA HIS A 367 -19.58 37.88 33.33
C HIS A 367 -18.88 38.54 34.53
N ARG A 368 -17.54 38.53 34.58
CA ARG A 368 -16.78 39.24 35.62
C ARG A 368 -16.95 40.76 35.52
N TYR A 369 -16.93 41.30 34.31
CA TYR A 369 -17.17 42.72 34.07
C TYR A 369 -18.57 43.15 34.52
N ASP A 370 -19.62 42.39 34.14
CA ASP A 370 -20.99 42.65 34.55
C ASP A 370 -21.18 42.56 36.08
N ALA A 371 -20.48 41.64 36.74
CA ALA A 371 -20.49 41.53 38.20
C ALA A 371 -19.86 42.75 38.88
N LEU A 372 -18.76 43.28 38.33
CA LEU A 372 -18.09 44.49 38.85
C LEU A 372 -18.96 45.74 38.64
N LEU A 373 -19.65 45.86 37.51
CA LEU A 373 -20.63 46.94 37.27
C LEU A 373 -21.77 46.90 38.29
N LYS A 374 -22.30 45.69 38.59
CA LYS A 374 -23.36 45.51 39.60
C LYS A 374 -22.89 45.75 41.03
N ALA A 375 -21.60 45.55 41.32
CA ALA A 375 -21.00 45.80 42.63
C ALA A 375 -20.68 47.28 42.91
N GLY A 376 -21.15 48.22 42.07
CA GLY A 376 -21.03 49.66 42.29
C GLY A 376 -19.74 50.28 41.73
N GLY A 377 -19.00 49.58 40.86
CA GLY A 377 -17.88 50.14 40.13
C GLY A 377 -18.35 51.10 39.03
N ALA A 378 -18.50 52.38 39.36
CA ALA A 378 -18.66 53.44 38.36
C ALA A 378 -17.38 53.52 37.50
N VAL A 379 -17.40 52.90 36.33
CA VAL A 379 -16.46 53.17 35.24
C VAL A 379 -17.22 54.00 34.21
N THR A 380 -16.94 55.29 34.18
CA THR A 380 -17.48 56.24 33.21
C THR A 380 -17.01 55.85 31.81
N LEU A 381 -17.92 55.29 31.01
CA LEU A 381 -17.78 55.18 29.55
C LEU A 381 -18.31 56.48 28.94
N LEU A 382 -17.44 57.21 28.24
CA LEU A 382 -17.85 58.30 27.35
C LEU A 382 -18.60 57.69 26.16
N SER A 383 -19.90 57.99 26.09
CA SER A 383 -20.79 57.67 24.97
C SER A 383 -20.66 58.71 23.85
N GLU A 384 -20.76 58.22 22.62
CA GLU A 384 -20.41 58.82 21.33
C GLU A 384 -21.23 60.07 20.92
N SER A 385 -20.64 60.88 20.01
CA SER A 385 -21.42 61.53 18.95
C SER A 385 -20.62 61.64 17.63
N SER A 386 -21.01 60.81 16.66
CA SER A 386 -21.16 61.09 15.21
C SER A 386 -20.22 62.10 14.51
N GLY A 387 -19.44 61.60 13.55
CA GLY A 387 -18.84 62.42 12.48
C GLY A 387 -17.75 61.68 11.71
N ALA A 388 -17.84 61.66 10.38
CA ALA A 388 -17.00 60.90 9.47
C ALA A 388 -15.53 61.37 9.37
N ALA A 389 -14.73 60.48 8.78
CA ALA A 389 -13.42 60.68 8.13
C ALA A 389 -12.14 60.57 8.99
N ASP A 390 -11.40 59.51 8.65
CA ASP A 390 -9.94 59.42 8.43
C ASP A 390 -8.95 59.70 9.58
N SER A 391 -7.84 58.96 9.50
CA SER A 391 -6.55 59.15 10.19
C SER A 391 -6.29 58.44 11.53
N GLN A 392 -5.20 57.68 11.48
CA GLN A 392 -4.37 57.10 12.54
C GLN A 392 -4.16 58.00 13.77
N SER A 393 -4.21 57.40 14.97
CA SER A 393 -3.11 57.41 15.95
C SER A 393 -3.53 56.72 17.26
N TRP A 394 -2.71 55.77 17.74
CA TRP A 394 -2.82 55.21 19.08
C TRP A 394 -1.97 56.08 20.04
N PRO A 395 -2.46 56.45 21.24
CA PRO A 395 -1.60 57.06 22.24
C PRO A 395 -0.75 55.98 22.93
N SER A 396 0.51 56.31 23.13
CA SER A 396 1.51 55.51 23.83
C SER A 396 1.19 55.37 25.31
N VAL A 397 1.61 54.23 25.84
CA VAL A 397 1.82 53.93 27.26
C VAL A 397 2.78 54.97 27.84
N ASP A 398 2.35 55.71 28.85
CA ASP A 398 3.10 55.94 30.08
C ASP A 398 2.20 56.63 31.12
N ASP A 399 2.44 56.26 32.39
CA ASP A 399 1.80 56.74 33.62
C ASP A 399 0.36 56.27 33.93
N ILE A 400 0.26 55.18 34.70
CA ILE A 400 -0.25 55.24 36.09
C ILE A 400 0.19 53.96 36.81
N LYS A 401 1.01 54.17 37.84
CA LYS A 401 1.50 53.17 38.78
C LYS A 401 0.82 53.44 40.10
N THR A 402 -0.10 52.57 40.54
CA THR A 402 -0.46 52.48 41.95
C THR A 402 -1.03 51.11 42.29
N GLU A 403 -0.49 50.57 43.38
CA GLU A 403 -0.78 49.27 43.99
C GLU A 403 -2.25 49.10 44.35
N ALA A 404 -2.82 47.91 44.10
CA ALA A 404 -3.97 47.43 44.87
C ALA A 404 -3.97 45.90 44.95
N LYS A 405 -3.98 45.42 46.20
CA LYS A 405 -3.97 44.02 46.63
C LYS A 405 -5.19 43.25 46.14
N GLU A 406 -4.96 41.97 45.88
CA GLU A 406 -5.95 40.92 45.67
C GLU A 406 -7.01 40.88 46.79
N GLN A 407 -8.29 40.83 46.41
CA GLN A 407 -9.34 40.27 47.24
C GLN A 407 -10.19 39.30 46.41
N ILE A 408 -10.08 38.02 46.78
CA ILE A 408 -10.88 36.89 46.32
C ILE A 408 -12.24 36.98 47.02
N ILE A 409 -13.33 36.91 46.26
CA ILE A 409 -14.68 36.67 46.80
C ILE A 409 -15.10 35.25 46.40
N ASP A 410 -15.22 34.41 47.42
CA ASP A 410 -15.71 33.04 47.40
C ASP A 410 -17.23 33.04 47.64
N VAL A 411 -18.00 32.39 46.76
CA VAL A 411 -19.43 32.08 47.02
C VAL A 411 -19.70 30.65 46.59
N VAL A 412 -19.70 29.76 47.59
CA VAL A 412 -20.14 28.37 47.54
C VAL A 412 -21.64 28.30 47.89
N GLY A 413 -22.41 27.47 47.18
CA GLY A 413 -23.67 26.92 47.70
C GLY A 413 -24.70 26.44 46.66
N ALA A 414 -24.63 25.16 46.29
CA ALA A 414 -25.67 24.43 45.52
C ALA A 414 -26.90 24.06 46.40
N PRO A 415 -28.00 23.52 45.82
CA PRO A 415 -28.34 22.11 46.07
C PRO A 415 -28.92 21.36 44.83
N LEU A 416 -28.40 20.18 44.43
CA LEU A 416 -28.72 18.78 44.81
C LEU A 416 -29.84 18.07 43.99
N THR A 417 -29.41 17.23 43.03
CA THR A 417 -29.77 15.78 42.75
C THR A 417 -31.26 15.34 42.57
N PRO A 418 -31.65 14.12 42.10
CA PRO A 418 -30.89 12.87 41.87
C PRO A 418 -31.28 12.01 40.63
N ASN A 419 -30.44 11.05 40.20
CA ASN A 419 -30.62 9.61 40.52
C ASN A 419 -29.78 8.64 39.64
N SER A 420 -29.39 7.56 40.31
CA SER A 420 -29.06 6.20 39.84
C SER A 420 -27.61 5.85 39.43
N ARG A 421 -26.99 5.19 40.42
CA ARG A 421 -25.84 4.27 40.36
C ARG A 421 -26.06 3.09 39.39
N LYS A 422 -25.00 2.67 38.68
CA LYS A 422 -24.58 1.24 38.65
C LYS A 422 -23.11 1.02 38.19
N ARG A 423 -22.24 0.85 39.19
CA ARG A 423 -21.16 -0.16 39.37
C ARG A 423 -20.41 -0.70 38.12
N ARG A 424 -19.07 -0.53 38.13
CA ARG A 424 -18.13 -1.65 37.93
C ARG A 424 -16.78 -1.38 38.62
N GLU A 425 -16.38 -2.33 39.45
CA GLU A 425 -15.20 -2.32 40.34
C GLU A 425 -13.89 -2.62 39.60
N SER A 426 -12.82 -2.08 40.15
CA SER A 426 -11.41 -2.43 39.93
C SER A 426 -11.06 -3.73 40.66
N ALA A 427 -10.22 -4.57 40.06
CA ALA A 427 -9.48 -5.61 40.77
C ALA A 427 -8.02 -5.61 40.30
N SER A 428 -7.10 -5.47 41.25
CA SER A 428 -5.67 -5.69 41.09
C SER A 428 -5.30 -7.10 41.59
N SER A 429 -4.33 -7.70 40.91
CA SER A 429 -3.34 -8.67 41.43
C SER A 429 -3.81 -10.03 41.97
N SER A 430 -3.52 -11.09 41.21
CA SER A 430 -3.00 -12.34 41.80
C SER A 430 -1.99 -13.01 40.88
N SER A 431 -0.93 -13.48 41.51
CA SER A 431 0.23 -14.19 40.97
C SER A 431 -0.15 -15.60 40.52
N SER A 432 0.57 -16.14 39.52
CA SER A 432 0.56 -17.57 39.25
C SER A 432 1.98 -18.07 39.03
N ILE A 433 2.44 -18.79 40.05
CA ILE A 433 3.67 -19.55 40.13
C ILE A 433 3.51 -20.85 39.34
N LYS A 434 4.61 -21.21 38.67
CA LYS A 434 4.92 -22.48 37.99
C LYS A 434 4.52 -23.71 38.83
N LYS A 435 3.85 -24.68 38.22
CA LYS A 435 3.89 -26.08 38.66
C LYS A 435 4.84 -26.89 37.79
N VAL A 436 5.90 -27.34 38.45
CA VAL A 436 6.83 -28.38 38.04
C VAL A 436 6.11 -29.72 38.03
N LYS A 437 6.48 -30.55 37.06
CA LYS A 437 6.13 -31.96 36.88
C LYS A 437 7.32 -32.81 37.30
N LYS A 438 7.14 -33.80 38.20
CA LYS A 438 7.83 -35.10 38.35
C LYS A 438 7.89 -35.57 39.83
N PRO A 439 8.10 -36.88 40.12
CA PRO A 439 8.48 -38.00 39.24
C PRO A 439 7.31 -38.71 38.57
#